data_AF-A0A2G2VKV5-F1
#
_entry.id   AF-A0A2G2VKV5-F1
#
_cell.length_a   1.000
_cell.length_b   1.000
_cell.length_c   1.000
_cell.angle_alpha   90.00
_cell.angle_beta   90.00
_cell.angle_gamma   90.00
#
_symmetry.space_group_name_H-M   'P 1'
#
loop_
_entity.id
_entity.type
_entity.pdbx_description
1 polymer ?
#
loop_
_entity_poly.entity_id
_entity_poly.type
_entity_poly.pdbx_seq_one_letter_code
_entity_poly.pdbx_strand_id
1 'polypeptide(L)'
;MEVLMAERANLVFHNKAIDETAMKQLISKLIEHFGMAYRSHILDQGWLIQDAEQQSLILEKHHHYGNVNAVEKLRQSIEIWHATSEYLQKEMNSNFRMTDPFNPVHIMSFSGARGNASQVHQLVGMRGLMSYPQGQMTDLPIQTNLRKGLSLTEYIISCYEAHKGVVDTAVRTSDAGYLTCRLVEVVQHIVVRRTNCGTARIPRVNRKLDLHWISPELPHLSP
;
A
#
# COMPACT_ATOMS: atom_id res chain seq x y z
N MET A 1 16.61 -23.58 38.49
CA MET A 1 17.04 -23.94 37.12
C MET A 1 15.95 -23.46 36.18
N GLU A 2 16.13 -22.21 35.76
CA GLU A 2 15.62 -21.59 34.53
C GLU A 2 15.53 -22.58 33.35
N VAL A 3 14.74 -22.42 32.28
CA VAL A 3 13.87 -21.39 31.71
C VAL A 3 13.18 -22.07 30.51
N LEU A 4 12.03 -21.57 30.08
CA LEU A 4 11.51 -21.51 28.69
C LEU A 4 9.98 -21.63 28.71
N MET A 5 9.31 -20.56 29.10
CA MET A 5 7.95 -20.30 28.62
C MET A 5 8.06 -19.10 27.70
N ALA A 6 7.73 -19.36 26.44
CA ALA A 6 7.76 -18.46 25.31
C ALA A 6 7.22 -17.07 25.64
N GLU A 7 8.11 -16.09 25.67
CA GLU A 7 7.74 -14.69 25.76
C GLU A 7 7.13 -14.29 24.42
N ARG A 8 5.81 -14.05 24.42
CA ARG A 8 5.09 -13.43 23.32
C ARG A 8 5.82 -12.17 22.91
N ALA A 9 6.35 -12.14 21.69
CA ALA A 9 6.80 -10.92 21.02
C ALA A 9 5.58 -9.99 20.83
N ASN A 10 5.26 -9.23 21.88
CA ASN A 10 4.26 -8.18 21.84
C ASN A 10 4.75 -7.12 20.85
N LEU A 11 3.98 -6.93 19.78
CA LEU A 11 4.02 -5.71 18.97
C LEU A 11 3.89 -4.52 19.92
N VAL A 12 4.97 -3.75 20.10
CA VAL A 12 5.07 -2.66 21.08
C VAL A 12 4.08 -1.52 20.82
N PHE A 13 3.44 -1.50 19.65
CA PHE A 13 2.48 -0.47 19.24
C PHE A 13 1.09 -1.04 18.96
N HIS A 14 0.48 -1.71 19.92
CA HIS A 14 -0.98 -1.87 19.94
C HIS A 14 -1.60 -0.72 20.73
N ASN A 15 -2.12 0.28 20.02
CA ASN A 15 -3.21 1.22 20.40
C ASN A 15 -3.37 1.49 21.91
N LYS A 16 -2.26 1.68 22.63
CA LYS A 16 -2.17 2.02 24.05
C LYS A 16 -1.54 3.40 24.11
N ALA A 17 -2.05 4.24 25.01
CA ALA A 17 -1.49 5.55 25.27
C ALA A 17 0.02 5.41 25.58
N ILE A 18 0.84 6.07 24.77
CA ILE A 18 2.30 6.09 24.91
C ILE A 18 2.62 7.03 26.06
N ASP A 19 3.41 6.55 27.04
CA ASP A 19 3.87 7.36 28.17
C ASP A 19 4.83 8.49 27.72
N GLU A 20 4.89 9.59 28.48
CA GLU A 20 5.71 10.77 28.18
C GLU A 20 7.21 10.41 28.02
N THR A 21 7.69 9.44 28.79
CA THR A 21 9.09 8.96 28.73
C THR A 21 9.36 8.24 27.42
N ALA A 22 8.42 7.39 27.01
CA ALA A 22 8.49 6.66 25.75
C ALA A 22 8.42 7.62 24.56
N MET A 23 7.62 8.69 24.66
CA MET A 23 7.54 9.74 23.65
C MET A 23 8.85 10.51 23.51
N LYS A 24 9.48 10.91 24.62
CA LYS A 24 10.79 11.59 24.62
C LYS A 24 11.90 10.70 24.04
N GLN A 25 11.95 9.43 24.41
CA GLN A 25 12.90 8.47 23.86
C GLN A 25 12.69 8.22 22.36
N LEU A 26 11.44 8.12 21.92
CA LEU A 26 11.10 7.98 20.50
C LEU A 26 11.58 9.20 19.71
N ILE A 27 11.30 10.41 20.19
CA ILE A 27 11.70 11.66 19.54
C ILE A 27 13.23 11.76 19.45
N SER A 28 13.95 11.46 20.55
CA SER A 28 15.43 11.49 20.54
C SER A 28 16.01 10.52 19.52
N LYS A 29 15.52 9.27 19.48
CA LYS A 29 15.96 8.26 18.51
C LYS A 29 15.62 8.62 17.07
N LEU A 30 14.46 9.23 16.84
CA LEU A 30 14.05 9.72 15.54
C LEU A 30 15.02 10.79 15.04
N ILE A 31 15.39 11.75 15.88
CA ILE A 31 16.31 12.83 15.53
C ILE A 31 17.71 12.29 15.17
N GLU A 32 18.20 11.29 15.90
CA GLU A 32 19.54 10.71 15.67
C GLU A 32 19.62 9.83 14.42
N HIS A 33 18.56 9.08 14.10
CA HIS A 33 18.64 8.04 13.05
C HIS A 33 17.93 8.37 11.74
N PHE A 34 17.14 9.45 11.62
CA PHE A 34 16.43 9.78 10.37
C PHE A 34 17.33 10.13 9.16
N GLY A 35 18.65 10.25 9.37
CA GLY A 35 19.60 10.71 8.37
C GLY A 35 19.95 9.69 7.29
N MET A 36 20.59 8.56 7.62
CA MET A 36 21.19 7.65 6.62
C MET A 36 21.42 6.20 7.10
N ALA A 37 21.10 5.89 8.36
CA ALA A 37 21.63 4.70 9.03
C ALA A 37 20.71 3.47 9.06
N TYR A 38 19.58 3.46 8.33
CA TYR A 38 18.74 2.26 8.24
C TYR A 38 19.34 1.27 7.26
N ARG A 39 20.42 0.62 7.69
CA ARG A 39 21.00 -0.54 7.02
C ARG A 39 20.22 -1.79 7.46
N SER A 40 18.94 -1.87 7.10
CA SER A 40 18.30 -3.17 6.94
C SER A 40 18.89 -3.77 5.68
N HIS A 41 19.99 -4.51 5.87
CA HIS A 41 20.53 -5.37 4.84
C HIS A 41 19.48 -6.47 4.63
N ILE A 42 18.57 -6.30 3.67
CA ILE A 42 17.75 -7.41 3.19
C ILE A 42 18.76 -8.32 2.50
N LEU A 43 19.24 -9.33 3.21
CA LEU A 43 20.33 -10.18 2.76
C LEU A 43 19.94 -11.04 1.53
N ASP A 44 18.65 -11.11 1.19
CA ASP A 44 18.09 -12.10 0.28
C ASP A 44 17.52 -11.54 -1.04
N GLN A 45 17.71 -10.25 -1.35
CA GLN A 45 17.15 -9.67 -2.59
C GLN A 45 17.73 -10.29 -3.88
N GLY A 46 19.00 -10.69 -3.84
CA GLY A 46 19.73 -11.07 -5.05
C GLY A 46 19.22 -12.34 -5.69
N TRP A 47 18.93 -13.38 -4.88
CA TRP A 47 18.52 -14.68 -5.42
C TRP A 47 17.09 -14.65 -5.97
N LEU A 48 16.18 -13.89 -5.35
CA LEU A 48 14.79 -13.73 -5.82
C LEU A 48 14.71 -13.03 -7.18
N ILE A 49 15.49 -11.95 -7.34
CA ILE A 49 15.56 -11.23 -8.60
C ILE A 49 16.17 -12.13 -9.67
N GLN A 50 17.23 -12.86 -9.34
CA GLN A 50 17.89 -13.78 -10.26
C GLN A 50 16.97 -14.94 -10.69
N ASP A 51 16.16 -15.49 -9.78
CA ASP A 51 15.17 -16.52 -10.11
C ASP A 51 14.12 -15.97 -11.09
N ALA A 52 13.58 -14.77 -10.82
CA ALA A 52 12.62 -14.11 -11.71
C ALA A 52 13.22 -13.79 -13.10
N GLU A 53 14.50 -13.43 -13.17
CA GLU A 53 15.23 -13.25 -14.43
C GLU A 53 15.37 -14.57 -15.20
N GLN A 54 15.66 -15.67 -14.52
CA GLN A 54 15.72 -16.99 -15.16
C GLN A 54 14.36 -17.41 -15.72
N GLN A 55 13.28 -17.20 -14.96
CA GLN A 55 11.93 -17.47 -15.43
C GLN A 55 11.57 -16.60 -16.65
N SER A 56 11.94 -15.32 -16.61
CA SER A 56 11.75 -14.40 -17.74
C SER A 56 12.52 -14.86 -18.99
N LEU A 57 13.75 -15.35 -18.84
CA LEU A 57 14.55 -15.88 -19.94
C LEU A 57 13.92 -17.15 -20.55
N ILE A 58 13.36 -18.04 -19.73
CA ILE A 58 12.65 -19.23 -20.20
C ILE A 58 11.40 -18.82 -20.98
N LEU A 59 10.67 -17.83 -20.49
CA LEU A 59 9.49 -17.28 -21.15
C LEU A 59 9.84 -16.67 -22.52
N GLU A 60 10.96 -15.95 -22.62
CA GLU A 60 11.48 -15.44 -23.89
C GLU A 60 11.76 -16.58 -24.89
N LYS A 61 12.40 -17.66 -24.44
CA LYS A 61 12.65 -18.84 -25.29
C LYS A 61 11.35 -19.45 -25.80
N HIS A 62 10.34 -19.62 -24.95
CA HIS A 62 9.04 -20.14 -25.37
C HIS A 62 8.33 -19.25 -26.38
N HIS A 63 8.47 -17.92 -26.26
CA HIS A 63 7.98 -17.00 -27.26
C HIS A 63 8.73 -17.13 -28.59
N HIS A 64 10.06 -17.22 -28.55
CA HIS A 64 10.89 -17.43 -29.75
C HIS A 64 10.57 -18.73 -30.50
N TYR A 65 10.21 -19.81 -29.79
CA TYR A 65 9.78 -21.06 -30.40
C TYR A 65 8.33 -21.02 -30.94
N GLY A 66 7.60 -19.93 -30.72
CA GLY A 66 6.21 -19.80 -31.15
C GLY A 66 5.19 -20.50 -30.24
N ASN A 67 5.61 -20.95 -29.06
CA ASN A 67 4.72 -21.65 -28.11
C ASN A 67 3.79 -20.70 -27.35
N VAL A 68 4.16 -19.41 -27.25
CA VAL A 68 3.42 -18.40 -26.45
C VAL A 68 3.24 -17.13 -27.28
N ASN A 69 2.02 -16.58 -27.27
CA ASN A 69 1.71 -15.31 -27.94
C ASN A 69 2.29 -14.11 -27.17
N ALA A 70 2.53 -12.98 -27.85
CA ALA A 70 3.10 -11.77 -27.25
C ALA A 70 2.26 -11.21 -26.08
N VAL A 71 0.92 -11.26 -26.18
CA VAL A 71 0.02 -10.80 -25.10
C VAL A 71 0.12 -11.72 -23.88
N GLU A 72 0.17 -13.03 -24.10
CA GLU A 72 0.28 -14.01 -23.01
C GLU A 72 1.65 -13.95 -22.35
N LYS A 73 2.71 -13.76 -23.13
CA LYS A 73 4.06 -13.46 -22.63
C LYS A 73 4.03 -12.25 -21.69
N LEU A 74 3.43 -11.14 -22.10
CA LEU A 74 3.35 -9.94 -21.27
C LEU A 74 2.60 -10.21 -19.97
N ARG A 75 1.45 -10.90 -20.04
CA ARG A 75 0.65 -11.25 -18.86
C ARG A 75 1.45 -12.08 -17.86
N GLN A 76 2.14 -13.12 -18.34
CA GLN A 76 2.96 -14.01 -17.50
C GLN A 76 4.15 -13.28 -16.90
N SER A 77 4.82 -12.41 -17.68
CA SER A 77 5.92 -11.59 -17.18
C SER A 77 5.47 -10.67 -16.03
N ILE A 78 4.32 -10.01 -16.18
CA ILE A 78 3.74 -9.17 -15.13
C ILE A 78 3.44 -9.99 -13.88
N GLU A 79 2.86 -11.18 -14.04
CA GLU A 79 2.50 -12.07 -12.94
C GLU A 79 3.73 -12.54 -12.14
N ILE A 80 4.81 -12.93 -12.84
CA ILE A 80 6.10 -13.32 -12.23
C ILE A 80 6.66 -12.16 -11.40
N TRP A 81 6.82 -10.99 -12.00
CA TRP A 81 7.42 -9.84 -11.32
C TRP A 81 6.57 -9.29 -10.18
N HIS A 82 5.24 -9.33 -10.32
CA HIS A 82 4.32 -8.99 -9.24
C HIS A 82 4.45 -9.97 -8.08
N ALA A 83 4.50 -11.28 -8.34
CA ALA A 83 4.68 -12.30 -7.31
C ALA A 83 6.02 -12.13 -6.57
N THR A 84 7.11 -11.86 -7.29
CA THR A 84 8.43 -11.60 -6.71
C THR A 84 8.42 -10.35 -5.83
N SER A 85 7.79 -9.26 -6.27
CA SER A 85 7.67 -8.01 -5.49
C SER A 85 6.88 -8.23 -4.19
N GLU A 86 5.77 -8.95 -4.27
CA GLU A 86 4.94 -9.27 -3.10
C GLU A 86 5.66 -10.19 -2.11
N TYR A 87 6.40 -11.18 -2.60
CA TYR A 87 7.22 -12.03 -1.74
C TYR A 87 8.30 -11.21 -1.02
N LEU A 88 9.02 -10.37 -1.77
CA LEU A 88 10.05 -9.50 -1.22
C LEU A 88 9.49 -8.49 -0.21
N GLN A 89 8.27 -7.98 -0.43
CA GLN A 89 7.58 -7.13 0.54
C GLN A 89 7.28 -7.88 1.85
N LYS A 90 6.82 -9.14 1.77
CA LYS A 90 6.55 -9.97 2.96
C LYS A 90 7.82 -10.30 3.74
N GLU A 91 8.87 -10.70 3.03
CA GLU A 91 10.16 -11.03 3.65
C GLU A 91 10.77 -9.80 4.33
N MET A 92 10.75 -8.65 3.66
CA MET A 92 11.16 -7.36 4.23
C MET A 92 10.42 -7.05 5.54
N ASN A 93 9.09 -7.23 5.56
CA ASN A 93 8.28 -6.97 6.75
C ASN A 93 8.63 -7.91 7.91
N SER A 94 8.96 -9.17 7.61
CA SER A 94 9.46 -10.13 8.61
C SER A 94 10.84 -9.71 9.13
N ASN A 95 11.76 -9.33 8.24
CA ASN A 95 13.12 -8.93 8.58
C ASN A 95 13.16 -7.70 9.49
N PHE A 96 12.32 -6.68 9.25
CA PHE A 96 12.25 -5.53 10.16
C PHE A 96 11.84 -5.92 11.59
N ARG A 97 10.96 -6.90 11.76
CA ARG A 97 10.54 -7.39 13.09
C ARG A 97 11.63 -8.19 13.80
N MET A 98 12.54 -8.81 13.04
CA MET A 98 13.60 -9.66 13.60
C MET A 98 14.91 -8.91 13.84
N THR A 99 15.30 -8.00 12.94
CA THR A 99 16.61 -7.34 12.97
C THR A 99 16.61 -6.03 13.75
N ASP A 100 15.61 -5.16 13.52
CA ASP A 100 15.53 -3.85 14.18
C ASP A 100 14.07 -3.39 14.30
N PRO A 101 13.35 -3.86 15.34
CA PRO A 101 11.96 -3.47 15.60
C PRO A 101 11.79 -1.97 15.85
N PHE A 102 12.86 -1.29 16.24
CA PHE A 102 12.82 0.12 16.60
C PHE A 102 13.14 1.06 15.45
N ASN A 103 13.39 0.55 14.24
CA ASN A 103 13.62 1.34 13.05
C ASN A 103 12.48 2.35 12.83
N PRO A 104 12.72 3.67 12.93
CA PRO A 104 11.75 4.70 12.58
C PRO A 104 10.96 4.55 11.30
N VAL A 105 11.55 4.09 10.20
CA VAL A 105 10.81 3.86 8.94
C VAL A 105 9.78 2.75 9.13
N HIS A 106 10.13 1.69 9.87
CA HIS A 106 9.21 0.64 10.26
C HIS A 106 8.14 1.18 11.23
N ILE A 107 8.53 1.87 12.31
CA ILE A 107 7.55 2.40 13.27
C ILE A 107 6.55 3.34 12.60
N MET A 108 7.00 4.29 11.77
CA MET A 108 6.11 5.27 11.13
C MET A 108 5.10 4.65 10.17
N SER A 109 5.55 3.68 9.36
CA SER A 109 4.69 3.03 8.36
C SER A 109 3.73 2.03 8.96
N PHE A 110 4.16 1.26 9.97
CA PHE A 110 3.33 0.22 10.59
C PHE A 110 2.41 0.72 11.72
N SER A 111 2.74 1.86 12.35
CA SER A 111 1.84 2.54 13.28
C SER A 111 0.69 3.28 12.60
N GLY A 112 0.73 3.42 11.26
CA GLY A 112 -0.23 4.20 10.49
C GLY A 112 -0.02 5.71 10.60
N ALA A 113 1.04 6.18 11.24
CA ALA A 113 1.34 7.61 11.36
C ALA A 113 1.74 8.23 10.02
N ARG A 114 2.63 7.58 9.27
CA ARG A 114 3.03 8.04 7.93
C ARG A 114 3.68 6.93 7.12
N GLY A 115 3.24 6.82 5.87
CA GLY A 115 3.78 5.90 4.88
C GLY A 115 3.14 4.52 4.95
N ASN A 116 3.36 3.73 3.89
CA ASN A 116 2.84 2.38 3.76
C ASN A 116 3.97 1.36 3.53
N ALA A 117 3.74 0.09 3.84
CA ALA A 117 4.67 -1.01 3.56
C ALA A 117 5.13 -1.04 2.09
N SER A 118 4.24 -0.73 1.14
CA SER A 118 4.59 -0.62 -0.28
C SER A 118 5.56 0.53 -0.58
N GLN A 119 5.47 1.65 0.13
CA GLN A 119 6.41 2.77 -0.02
C GLN A 119 7.76 2.45 0.60
N VAL A 120 7.77 1.76 1.74
CA VAL A 120 9.01 1.24 2.33
C VAL A 120 9.65 0.21 1.40
N HIS A 121 8.85 -0.65 0.78
CA HIS A 121 9.31 -1.60 -0.23
C HIS A 121 9.99 -0.91 -1.42
N GLN A 122 9.48 0.22 -1.91
CA GLN A 122 10.16 0.96 -2.99
C GLN A 122 11.49 1.60 -2.55
N LEU A 123 11.64 1.91 -1.26
CA LEU A 123 12.86 2.49 -0.71
C LEU A 123 13.99 1.46 -0.57
N VAL A 124 13.68 0.29 -0.01
CA VAL A 124 14.69 -0.73 0.35
C VAL A 124 14.58 -2.02 -0.45
N GLY A 125 13.43 -2.31 -1.05
CA GLY A 125 13.11 -3.45 -1.91
C GLY A 125 13.42 -3.19 -3.38
N MET A 126 12.53 -3.60 -4.27
CA MET A 126 12.55 -3.22 -5.69
C MET A 126 11.52 -2.11 -5.94
N ARG A 127 11.73 -1.31 -6.99
CA ARG A 127 10.72 -0.32 -7.38
C ARG A 127 9.53 -0.96 -8.12
N GLY A 128 9.78 -2.02 -8.89
CA GLY A 128 8.75 -2.83 -9.52
C GLY A 128 8.39 -2.40 -10.94
N LEU A 129 7.24 -2.91 -11.41
CA LEU A 129 6.72 -2.65 -12.74
C LEU A 129 6.11 -1.25 -12.80
N MET A 130 6.37 -0.55 -13.90
CA MET A 130 5.79 0.77 -14.17
C MET A 130 4.82 0.68 -15.37
N SER A 131 3.87 1.60 -15.45
CA SER A 131 2.98 1.70 -16.62
C SER A 131 3.55 2.64 -17.69
N TYR A 132 3.49 2.23 -18.96
CA TYR A 132 3.70 3.13 -20.08
C TYR A 132 2.66 4.26 -20.10
N PRO A 133 2.95 5.40 -20.74
CA PRO A 133 2.00 6.51 -20.87
C PRO A 133 0.63 6.10 -21.43
N GLN A 134 0.62 5.14 -22.36
CA GLN A 134 -0.59 4.57 -22.98
C GLN A 134 -1.44 3.72 -22.03
N GLY A 135 -0.95 3.43 -20.81
CA GLY A 135 -1.63 2.61 -19.81
C GLY A 135 -1.33 1.11 -19.88
N GLN A 136 -0.49 0.67 -20.82
CA GLN A 136 0.03 -0.69 -20.84
C GLN A 136 1.15 -0.84 -19.79
N MET A 137 1.18 -1.96 -19.06
CA MET A 137 2.28 -2.26 -18.15
C MET A 137 3.58 -2.54 -18.91
N THR A 138 4.70 -2.11 -18.35
CA THR A 138 6.03 -2.39 -18.89
C THR A 138 6.37 -3.86 -18.70
N ASP A 139 7.06 -4.45 -19.67
CA ASP A 139 7.55 -5.83 -19.65
C ASP A 139 8.81 -6.00 -18.80
N LEU A 140 9.58 -4.93 -18.62
CA LEU A 140 10.79 -4.89 -17.80
C LEU A 140 10.55 -4.15 -16.47
N PRO A 141 10.82 -4.78 -15.30
CA PRO A 141 10.70 -4.10 -14.02
C PRO A 141 11.91 -3.21 -13.72
N ILE A 142 11.72 -2.24 -12.82
CA ILE A 142 12.80 -1.52 -12.17
C ILE A 142 13.24 -2.33 -10.94
N GLN A 143 14.34 -3.06 -11.08
CA GLN A 143 14.89 -3.92 -10.03
C GLN A 143 15.62 -3.12 -8.95
N THR A 144 16.13 -1.94 -9.30
CA THR A 144 16.87 -1.08 -8.39
C THR A 144 15.96 -0.37 -7.38
N ASN A 145 16.54 -0.09 -6.22
CA ASN A 145 15.90 0.49 -5.07
C ASN A 145 16.18 2.01 -5.05
N LEU A 146 15.24 2.83 -4.56
CA LEU A 146 15.47 4.29 -4.46
C LEU A 146 16.68 4.65 -3.60
N ARG A 147 17.01 3.81 -2.62
CA ARG A 147 18.21 3.99 -1.79
C ARG A 147 19.52 3.78 -2.58
N LYS A 148 19.59 2.76 -3.45
CA LYS A 148 20.78 2.47 -4.25
C LYS A 148 20.93 3.48 -5.40
N GLY A 149 19.83 4.08 -5.80
CA GLY A 149 19.74 4.97 -6.95
C GLY A 149 19.25 4.21 -8.19
N LEU A 150 18.53 4.94 -9.03
CA LEU A 150 18.03 4.43 -10.31
C LEU A 150 19.00 4.81 -11.43
N SER A 151 19.13 3.95 -12.44
CA SER A 151 19.79 4.33 -13.68
C SER A 151 18.99 5.43 -14.42
N LEU A 152 19.63 6.09 -15.39
CA LEU A 152 18.99 7.15 -16.18
C LEU A 152 17.69 6.65 -16.86
N THR A 153 17.71 5.45 -17.43
CA THR A 153 16.54 4.87 -18.11
C THR A 153 15.42 4.55 -17.12
N GLU A 154 15.72 3.91 -15.99
CA GLU A 154 14.74 3.61 -14.95
C GLU A 154 14.13 4.89 -14.36
N TYR A 155 14.95 5.92 -14.17
CA TYR A 155 14.49 7.23 -13.70
C TYR A 155 13.53 7.89 -14.70
N ILE A 156 13.86 7.91 -15.99
CA ILE A 156 13.00 8.48 -17.03
C ILE A 156 11.65 7.73 -17.11
N ILE A 157 11.66 6.39 -17.07
CA ILE A 157 10.43 5.58 -17.06
C ILE A 157 9.58 5.94 -15.85
N SER A 158 10.19 6.03 -14.67
CA SER A 158 9.51 6.45 -13.45
C SER A 158 8.88 7.85 -13.55
N CYS A 159 9.51 8.79 -14.27
CA CYS A 159 8.99 10.14 -14.40
C CYS A 159 7.68 10.18 -15.19
N TYR A 160 7.55 9.35 -16.23
CA TYR A 160 6.32 9.27 -17.02
C TYR A 160 5.13 8.82 -16.19
N GLU A 161 5.31 7.81 -15.34
CA GLU A 161 4.26 7.34 -14.44
C GLU A 161 3.86 8.41 -13.43
N ALA A 162 4.85 9.09 -12.82
CA ALA A 162 4.59 10.17 -11.88
C ALA A 162 3.82 11.33 -12.53
N HIS A 163 4.19 11.73 -13.74
CA HIS A 163 3.51 12.78 -14.49
C HIS A 163 2.06 12.39 -14.80
N LYS A 164 1.83 11.15 -15.24
CA LYS A 164 0.47 10.62 -15.46
C LYS A 164 -0.37 10.69 -14.19
N GLY A 165 0.20 10.30 -13.04
CA GLY A 165 -0.50 10.38 -11.75
C GLY A 165 -0.92 11.81 -11.37
N VAL A 166 -0.10 12.82 -11.67
CA VAL A 166 -0.45 14.23 -11.44
C VAL A 166 -1.61 14.66 -12.35
N VAL A 167 -1.54 14.32 -13.63
CA VAL A 167 -2.60 14.62 -14.61
C VAL A 167 -3.90 13.92 -14.23
N ASP A 168 -3.86 12.63 -13.92
CA ASP A 168 -5.03 11.84 -13.52
C ASP A 168 -5.67 12.41 -12.24
N THR A 169 -4.86 12.91 -11.30
CA THR A 169 -5.37 13.57 -10.09
C THR A 169 -6.12 14.85 -10.42
N ALA A 170 -5.59 15.67 -11.33
CA ALA A 170 -6.27 16.89 -11.77
C ALA A 170 -7.60 16.59 -12.46
N VAL A 171 -7.62 15.61 -13.38
CA VAL A 171 -8.84 15.17 -14.07
C VAL A 171 -9.88 14.64 -13.07
N ARG A 172 -9.48 13.74 -12.16
CA ARG A 172 -10.39 13.20 -11.14
C ARG A 172 -10.94 14.27 -10.20
N THR A 173 -10.16 15.31 -9.91
CA THR A 173 -10.61 16.46 -9.13
C THR A 173 -11.69 17.25 -9.87
N SER A 174 -11.50 17.49 -11.16
CA SER A 174 -12.49 18.14 -12.03
C SER A 174 -13.80 17.34 -12.08
N ASP A 175 -13.72 16.03 -12.31
CA ASP A 175 -14.90 15.16 -12.42
C ASP A 175 -15.66 15.06 -11.10
N ALA A 176 -14.96 14.92 -9.98
CA ALA A 176 -15.57 14.90 -8.65
C ALA A 176 -16.25 16.24 -8.32
N GLY A 177 -15.63 17.36 -8.69
CA GLY A 177 -16.22 18.70 -8.54
C GLY A 177 -17.50 18.85 -9.37
N TYR A 178 -17.46 18.46 -10.65
CA TYR A 178 -18.63 18.51 -11.53
C TYR A 178 -19.78 17.65 -10.99
N LEU A 179 -19.50 16.41 -10.59
CA LEU A 179 -20.50 15.52 -9.99
C LEU A 179 -21.10 16.13 -8.72
N THR A 180 -20.27 16.73 -7.87
CA THR A 180 -20.73 17.37 -6.63
C THR A 180 -21.66 18.54 -6.93
N CYS A 181 -21.33 19.40 -7.90
CA CYS A 181 -22.22 20.49 -8.32
C CYS A 181 -23.58 19.96 -8.80
N ARG A 182 -23.57 18.92 -9.65
CA ARG A 182 -24.81 18.30 -10.16
C ARG A 182 -25.67 17.69 -9.06
N LEU A 183 -25.03 17.01 -8.09
CA LEU A 183 -25.74 16.46 -6.95
C LEU A 183 -26.37 17.57 -6.10
N VAL A 184 -25.61 18.62 -5.81
CA VAL A 184 -26.10 19.78 -5.04
C VAL A 184 -27.28 20.47 -5.75
N GLU A 185 -27.18 20.70 -7.06
CA GLU A 185 -28.27 21.29 -7.87
C GLU A 185 -29.58 20.49 -7.77
N VAL A 186 -29.51 19.15 -7.73
CA VAL A 186 -30.69 18.28 -7.63
C VAL A 186 -31.27 18.27 -6.21
N VAL A 187 -30.41 18.22 -5.18
CA VAL A 187 -30.86 18.06 -3.79
C VAL A 187 -31.07 19.37 -3.03
N GLN A 188 -30.73 20.52 -3.61
CA GLN A 188 -30.74 21.83 -2.91
C GLN A 188 -32.08 22.21 -2.26
N HIS A 189 -33.19 21.66 -2.75
CA HIS A 189 -34.53 21.92 -2.21
C HIS A 189 -35.05 20.84 -1.24
N ILE A 190 -34.28 19.79 -0.97
CA ILE A 190 -34.63 18.70 -0.07
C ILE A 190 -34.30 19.12 1.37
N VAL A 191 -35.33 19.40 2.17
CA VAL A 191 -35.21 19.82 3.58
C VAL A 191 -36.19 19.02 4.43
N VAL A 192 -35.79 18.63 5.65
CA VAL A 192 -36.68 17.97 6.61
C VAL A 192 -37.73 18.97 7.11
N ARG A 193 -38.99 18.77 6.70
CA ARG A 193 -40.11 19.67 7.06
C ARG A 193 -40.97 19.19 8.22
N ARG A 194 -41.04 17.89 8.45
CA ARG A 194 -41.91 17.24 9.45
C ARG A 194 -41.22 16.01 10.02
N THR A 195 -41.54 15.67 11.27
CA THR A 195 -40.96 14.53 12.00
C THR A 195 -41.53 13.18 11.56
N ASN A 196 -42.80 13.12 11.17
CA ASN A 196 -43.44 11.89 10.67
C ASN A 196 -44.34 12.23 9.46
N CYS A 197 -44.18 11.48 8.36
CA CYS A 197 -45.00 11.63 7.15
C CYS A 197 -46.22 10.70 7.12
N GLY A 198 -46.41 9.83 8.14
CA GLY A 198 -47.56 8.94 8.27
C GLY A 198 -47.55 7.73 7.32
N THR A 199 -46.43 7.45 6.65
CA THR A 199 -46.33 6.30 5.74
C THR A 199 -46.11 4.99 6.49
N ALA A 200 -46.86 3.95 6.14
CA ALA A 200 -46.62 2.58 6.60
C ALA A 200 -45.68 1.79 5.66
N ARG A 201 -45.21 2.41 4.57
CA ARG A 201 -44.33 1.77 3.60
C ARG A 201 -42.89 1.82 4.11
N ILE A 202 -42.37 0.67 4.51
CA ILE A 202 -40.97 0.49 4.91
C ILE A 202 -40.27 -0.38 3.86
N PRO A 203 -39.12 0.05 3.30
CA PRO A 203 -38.32 -0.78 2.41
C PRO A 203 -37.89 -2.05 3.13
N ARG A 204 -38.02 -3.21 2.48
CA ARG A 204 -37.47 -4.46 3.01
C ARG A 204 -35.96 -4.41 2.87
N VAL A 205 -35.25 -4.22 3.97
CA VAL A 205 -33.78 -4.35 4.01
C VAL A 205 -33.42 -5.81 4.22
N ASN A 206 -32.57 -6.35 3.35
CA ASN A 206 -32.12 -7.73 3.46
C ASN A 206 -31.05 -7.83 4.57
N ARG A 207 -31.46 -8.28 5.77
CA ARG A 207 -30.60 -8.37 6.97
C ARG A 207 -29.37 -9.27 6.84
N LYS A 208 -29.18 -9.96 5.71
CA LYS A 208 -28.01 -10.82 5.48
C LYS A 208 -26.76 -10.05 5.02
N LEU A 209 -26.86 -8.76 4.67
CA LEU A 209 -25.76 -7.96 4.10
C LEU A 209 -25.24 -6.82 5.01
N ASP A 210 -25.97 -6.39 6.03
CA ASP A 210 -25.68 -5.14 6.79
C ASP A 210 -25.45 -5.33 8.31
N LEU A 211 -24.87 -6.44 8.75
CA LEU A 211 -24.55 -6.64 10.19
C LEU A 211 -23.37 -5.80 10.69
N HIS A 212 -22.74 -4.97 9.85
CA HIS A 212 -21.49 -4.28 10.19
C HIS A 212 -21.63 -2.78 10.53
N TRP A 213 -22.82 -2.18 10.39
CA TRP A 213 -22.96 -0.70 10.43
C TRP A 213 -24.02 -0.13 11.37
N ILE A 214 -24.70 -0.93 12.19
CA ILE A 214 -25.72 -0.40 13.12
C ILE A 214 -25.24 -0.56 14.56
N SER A 215 -24.53 0.44 15.08
CA SER A 215 -24.39 0.65 16.53
C SER A 215 -25.64 1.39 17.04
N PRO A 216 -26.42 0.85 17.99
CA PRO A 216 -27.57 1.53 18.55
C PRO A 216 -27.18 2.25 19.85
N GLU A 217 -26.69 3.48 19.75
CA GLU A 217 -26.65 4.38 20.92
C GLU A 217 -27.14 5.78 20.51
N LEU A 218 -28.43 6.00 20.70
CA LEU A 218 -29.03 7.32 20.82
C LEU A 218 -29.79 7.34 22.14
N PRO A 219 -29.36 8.12 23.15
CA PRO A 219 -30.03 8.15 24.44
C PRO A 219 -31.40 8.81 24.30
N HIS A 220 -32.38 8.19 24.94
CA HIS A 220 -33.74 8.67 25.08
C HIS A 220 -33.76 10.09 25.69
N LEU A 221 -34.09 11.10 24.89
CA LEU A 221 -34.73 12.31 25.41
C LEU A 221 -36.23 12.04 25.52
N SER A 222 -36.66 11.75 26.74
CA SER A 222 -38.05 11.88 27.19
C SER A 222 -38.23 13.31 27.75
N PRO A 223 -39.48 13.84 27.77
CA PRO A 223 -39.79 15.27 27.71
C PRO A 223 -39.46 16.07 28.97
#